data_AF-A0AA87DD02-F1
#
_entry.id   AF-A0AA87DD02-F1
#
_cell.length_a   1.000
_cell.length_b   1.000
_cell.length_c   1.000
_cell.angle_alpha   90.00
_cell.angle_beta   90.00
_cell.angle_gamma   90.00
#
_symmetry.space_group_name_H-M   'P 1'
#
loop_
_entity.id
_entity.type
_entity.pdbx_description
1 polymer ?
#
loop_
_entity_poly.entity_id
_entity_poly.type
_entity_poly.pdbx_seq_one_letter_code
_entity_poly.pdbx_strand_id
1 'polypeptide(L)' 'MIKKLEKELKELNVKRSKLSKFLAKQNKKTLSATQLELLKEQKQAMGKYAKALKLRIKDLKEAK' A
#
# COMPACT_ATOMS: atom_id res chain seq x y z
N MET A 1 -19.91 -1.13 7.52
CA MET A 1 -18.99 -1.63 6.48
C MET A 1 -17.98 -0.57 6.05
N ILE A 2 -18.42 0.62 5.60
CA ILE A 2 -17.55 1.72 5.16
C ILE A 2 -16.45 2.07 6.16
N LYS A 3 -16.78 2.28 7.45
CA LYS A 3 -15.79 2.58 8.51
C LYS A 3 -14.67 1.53 8.64
N LYS A 4 -14.98 0.25 8.40
CA LYS A 4 -13.98 -0.84 8.42
C LYS A 4 -13.02 -0.71 7.23
N LEU A 5 -13.55 -0.44 6.03
CA LEU A 5 -12.75 -0.24 4.81
C LEU A 5 -11.89 1.03 4.89
N GLU A 6 -12.39 2.10 5.50
CA GLU A 6 -11.62 3.33 5.73
C GLU A 6 -10.46 3.10 6.70
N LYS A 7 -10.68 2.32 7.78
CA LYS A 7 -9.61 1.91 8.71
C LYS A 7 -8.54 1.07 8.00
N GLU A 8 -8.98 0.10 7.21
CA GLU A 8 -8.07 -0.75 6.43
C GLU A 8 -7.24 0.04 5.42
N LEU A 9 -7.86 0.96 4.68
CA LEU A 9 -7.17 1.85 3.75
C LEU A 9 -6.13 2.71 4.48
N LYS A 10 -6.45 3.23 5.67
CA LYS A 10 -5.52 4.01 6.50
C LYS A 10 -4.32 3.16 6.91
N GLU A 11 -4.53 1.95 7.43
CA GLU A 11 -3.46 1.04 7.85
C GLU A 11 -2.56 0.61 6.68
N LEU A 12 -3.17 0.30 5.52
CA LEU A 12 -2.44 -0.03 4.30
C LEU A 12 -1.55 1.14 3.84
N ASN A 13 -2.07 2.36 3.86
CA ASN A 13 -1.30 3.55 3.49
C ASN A 13 -0.14 3.82 4.46
N VAL A 14 -0.32 3.57 5.76
CA VAL A 14 0.76 3.65 6.74
C VAL A 14 1.85 2.62 6.43
N LYS A 15 1.48 1.36 6.18
CA LYS A 15 2.44 0.29 5.81
C LYS A 15 3.18 0.63 4.52
N ARG A 16 2.47 1.10 3.49
CA ARG A 16 3.05 1.51 2.20
C ARG A 16 4.01 2.69 2.36
N SER A 17 3.69 3.66 3.21
CA SER A 17 4.56 4.79 3.51
C SER A 17 5.86 4.34 4.19
N LYS A 18 5.77 3.44 5.18
CA LYS A 18 6.95 2.82 5.83
C LYS A 18 7.84 2.10 4.80
N LEU A 19 7.24 1.29 3.93
CA LEU A 19 7.97 0.59 2.86
C LEU A 19 8.62 1.57 1.87
N SER A 20 7.94 2.66 1.52
CA SER A 20 8.52 3.69 0.65
C SER A 20 9.72 4.40 1.29
N LYS A 21 9.65 4.69 2.59
CA LYS A 21 10.78 5.28 3.34
C LYS A 21 11.95 4.32 3.45
N PHE A 22 11.66 3.03 3.67
CA PHE A 22 12.69 1.98 3.69
C PHE A 22 13.42 1.91 2.34
N LEU A 23 12.66 1.79 1.24
CA LEU A 23 13.22 1.74 -0.13
C LEU A 23 14.03 3.00 -0.49
N ALA A 24 13.62 4.18 -0.01
CA ALA A 24 14.33 5.43 -0.26
C ALA A 24 15.67 5.54 0.51
N LYS A 25 15.75 4.93 1.69
CA LYS A 25 16.95 4.94 2.54
C LYS A 25 17.90 3.76 2.26
N GLN A 26 17.44 2.77 1.49
CA GLN A 26 18.20 1.57 1.24
C GLN A 26 19.45 1.88 0.39
N ASN A 27 20.61 1.46 0.88
CA ASN A 27 21.84 1.41 0.12
C ASN A 27 22.01 0.03 -0.52
N LYS A 28 22.60 -0.05 -1.73
CA LYS A 28 22.74 -1.29 -2.53
C LYS A 28 23.53 -2.42 -1.84
N LYS A 29 24.04 -2.22 -0.61
CA LYS A 29 24.85 -3.17 0.16
C LYS A 29 24.04 -4.02 1.15
N THR A 30 22.79 -3.67 1.46
CA THR A 30 22.01 -4.33 2.54
C THR A 30 21.00 -5.38 2.07
N LEU A 31 20.63 -5.41 0.79
CA LEU A 31 19.71 -6.40 0.24
C LEU A 31 20.22 -6.92 -1.09
N SER A 32 19.90 -8.17 -1.40
CA SER A 32 20.10 -8.72 -2.75
C SER A 32 19.20 -8.01 -3.76
N ALA A 33 19.56 -8.08 -5.05
CA ALA A 33 18.75 -7.53 -6.13
C ALA A 33 17.33 -8.08 -6.11
N THR A 34 17.18 -9.39 -5.87
CA THR A 34 15.89 -10.08 -5.78
C THR A 34 15.05 -9.58 -4.60
N GLN A 35 15.65 -9.42 -3.41
CA GLN A 35 14.93 -8.89 -2.25
C GLN A 35 14.43 -7.45 -2.50
N LEU A 36 15.25 -6.63 -3.15
CA LEU A 36 14.86 -5.27 -3.54
C LEU A 36 13.70 -5.28 -4.53
N GLU A 37 13.73 -6.17 -5.52
CA GLU A 37 12.65 -6.30 -6.51
C GLU A 37 11.33 -6.74 -5.86
N LEU A 38 11.37 -7.73 -4.95
CA LEU A 38 10.20 -8.17 -4.20
C LEU A 38 9.57 -7.06 -3.37
N LEU A 39 10.38 -6.20 -2.74
CA LEU A 39 9.87 -5.05 -1.97
C LEU A 39 9.24 -3.98 -2.88
N LYS A 40 9.75 -3.80 -4.10
CA LYS A 40 9.12 -2.90 -5.09
C LYS A 40 7.78 -3.46 -5.56
N GLU A 41 7.72 -4.75 -5.88
CA GLU A 41 6.48 -5.42 -6.29
C GLU A 41 5.43 -5.36 -5.17
N GLN A 42 5.85 -5.63 -3.92
CA GLN A 42 4.99 -5.50 -2.74
C GLN A 42 4.40 -4.09 -2.63
N LYS A 43 5.22 -3.04 -2.79
CA LYS A 43 4.74 -1.65 -2.78
C LYS A 43 3.73 -1.37 -3.90
N GLN A 44 3.94 -1.93 -5.09
CA GLN A 44 3.02 -1.82 -6.22
C GLN A 44 1.69 -2.51 -5.94
N ALA A 45 1.71 -3.75 -5.44
CA ALA A 45 0.52 -4.51 -5.06
C ALA A 45 -0.31 -3.77 -4.00
N MET A 46 0.35 -3.22 -2.96
CA MET A 46 -0.31 -2.39 -1.96
C MET A 46 -0.94 -1.13 -2.57
N GLY A 47 -0.30 -0.52 -3.57
CA GLY A 47 -0.86 0.62 -4.30
C GLY A 47 -2.12 0.26 -5.09
N LYS A 48 -2.11 -0.88 -5.80
CA LYS A 48 -3.28 -1.41 -6.51
C LYS A 48 -4.43 -1.69 -5.54
N TYR A 49 -4.14 -2.33 -4.41
CA TYR A 49 -5.15 -2.63 -3.38
C TYR A 49 -5.75 -1.35 -2.77
N ALA A 50 -4.93 -0.34 -2.46
CA ALA A 50 -5.40 0.95 -1.96
C ALA A 50 -6.35 1.64 -2.95
N LYS A 51 -6.06 1.56 -4.26
CA LYS A 51 -6.93 2.09 -5.31
C LYS A 51 -8.29 1.38 -5.32
N ALA A 52 -8.30 0.04 -5.25
CA ALA A 52 -9.53 -0.75 -5.19
C ALA A 52 -10.37 -0.42 -3.95
N LEU A 53 -9.74 -0.31 -2.77
CA LEU A 53 -10.42 0.11 -1.54
C LEU A 53 -11.06 1.50 -1.67
N LYS A 54 -10.36 2.47 -2.26
CA LYS A 54 -10.89 3.82 -2.47
C LYS A 54 -12.12 3.82 -3.38
N LEU A 55 -12.08 3.05 -4.47
CA LEU A 55 -13.22 2.92 -5.40
C LEU A 55 -14.42 2.25 -4.71
N ARG A 56 -14.19 1.16 -3.97
CA ARG A 56 -15.24 0.47 -3.21
C ARG A 56 -15.88 1.37 -2.15
N ILE A 57 -15.08 2.18 -1.44
CA ILE A 57 -15.60 3.14 -0.44
C ILE A 57 -16.44 4.22 -1.13
N LYS A 58 -16.02 4.71 -2.30
CA LYS A 58 -16.77 5.71 -3.08
C LYS A 58 -18.13 5.16 -3.51
N ASP A 59 -18.13 4.00 -4.14
CA ASP A 59 -19.35 3.30 -4.59
C ASP A 59 -20.35 3.09 -3.43
N LEU A 60 -19.87 2.57 -2.29
CA LEU A 60 -20.71 2.38 -1.10
C LEU A 60 -21.25 3.68 -0.47
N LYS A 61 -20.62 4.83 -0.73
CA LYS A 61 -21.09 6.14 -0.27
C LYS A 61 -22.12 6.74 -1.23
N GLU A 62 -21.99 6.47 -2.52
CA GLU A 62 -22.91 6.93 -3.57
C GLU A 62 -24.19 6.08 -3.63
N ALA A 63 -24.11 4.79 -3.28
CA ALA A 63 -25.26 3.89 -3.19
C ALA A 63 -26.13 4.11 -1.93
N LYS A 64 -25.94 5.23 -1.21
CA LYS A 64 -26.55 5.51 0.08
C LYS A 64 -27.22 6.87 0.08
#